data_AF-A0A0B1S067-F1
#
_entry.id   AF-A0A0B1S067-F1
#
_cell.length_a   1.000
_cell.length_b   1.000
_cell.length_c   1.000
_cell.angle_alpha   90.00
_cell.angle_beta   90.00
_cell.angle_gamma   90.00
#
_symmetry.space_group_name_H-M   'P 1'
#
loop_
_entity.id
_entity.type
_entity.pdbx_description
1 polymer ?
#
loop_
_entity_poly.entity_id
_entity_poly.type
_entity_poly.pdbx_seq_one_letter_code
_entity_poly.pdbx_strand_id
1 'polypeptide(L)'
;MPLIINLLGKADFPTQKEAAWAVSNVTISGRPDQVEQMVNCGVIRPFCALLDCKDPQIIQVVLDGINNILKMAGAGVESICTQIEECGGLDKIEQLQNHDNEEIYKLTYEIIDTYFKYV
;
A
#
# COMPACT_ATOMS: atom_id res chain seq x y z
N MET A 1 -0.17 12.98 -10.79
CA MET A 1 0.04 11.55 -10.44
C MET A 1 1.41 10.99 -10.84
N PRO A 2 1.87 11.05 -12.11
CA PRO A 2 3.12 10.37 -12.49
C PRO A 2 4.38 10.91 -11.78
N LEU A 3 4.40 12.19 -11.42
CA LEU A 3 5.51 12.78 -10.64
C LEU A 3 5.61 12.22 -9.21
N ILE A 4 4.48 12.04 -8.52
CA ILE A 4 4.45 11.52 -7.14
C ILE A 4 4.96 10.06 -7.11
N ILE A 5 4.59 9.27 -8.11
CA ILE A 5 5.03 7.87 -8.24
C ILE A 5 6.54 7.78 -8.52
N ASN A 6 7.08 8.68 -9.35
CA ASN A 6 8.52 8.75 -9.59
C ASN A 6 9.31 9.19 -8.34
N LEU A 7 8.73 10.07 -7.51
CA LEU A 7 9.32 10.50 -6.25
C LEU A 7 9.35 9.36 -5.21
N LEU A 8 8.29 8.53 -5.13
CA LEU A 8 8.27 7.37 -4.23
C LEU A 8 9.41 6.39 -4.49
N GLY A 9 9.83 6.21 -5.75
CA GLY A 9 10.89 5.25 -6.09
C GLY A 9 12.32 5.80 -6.13
N LYS A 10 12.50 7.12 -6.25
CA LYS A 10 13.81 7.73 -6.55
C LYS A 10 14.20 8.93 -5.69
N ALA A 11 13.29 9.46 -4.88
CA ALA A 11 13.59 10.62 -4.04
C ALA A 11 14.25 10.23 -2.72
N ASP A 12 14.79 11.22 -2.04
CA ASP A 12 15.28 11.10 -0.67
C ASP A 12 14.13 10.73 0.29
N PHE A 13 14.46 10.02 1.36
CA PHE A 13 13.47 9.46 2.30
C PHE A 13 12.43 10.48 2.82
N PRO A 14 12.77 11.73 3.16
CA PRO A 14 11.77 12.75 3.50
C PRO A 14 10.73 13.01 2.40
N THR A 15 11.17 13.08 1.15
CA THR A 15 10.27 13.29 -0.01
C THR A 15 9.41 12.06 -0.30
N GLN A 16 9.94 10.84 -0.07
CA GLN A 16 9.16 9.61 -0.17
C GLN A 16 8.03 9.57 0.86
N LYS A 17 8.27 10.05 2.09
CA LYS A 17 7.22 10.15 3.12
C LYS A 17 6.08 11.06 2.66
N GLU A 18 6.37 12.27 2.23
CA GLU A 18 5.35 13.21 1.75
C GLU A 18 4.58 12.64 0.55
N ALA A 19 5.26 11.92 -0.34
CA ALA A 19 4.62 11.24 -1.45
C ALA A 19 3.70 10.10 -0.98
N ALA A 20 4.09 9.33 0.04
CA ALA A 20 3.27 8.27 0.63
C ALA A 20 2.01 8.84 1.32
N TRP A 21 2.18 9.95 2.05
CA TRP A 21 1.07 10.71 2.63
C TRP A 21 0.10 11.22 1.56
N ALA A 22 0.62 11.78 0.47
CA ALA A 22 -0.21 12.22 -0.65
C ALA A 22 -0.99 11.06 -1.29
N VAL A 23 -0.36 9.89 -1.45
CA VAL A 23 -1.03 8.67 -1.94
C VAL A 23 -2.14 8.25 -0.98
N SER A 24 -1.85 8.11 0.30
CA SER A 24 -2.82 7.66 1.31
C SER A 24 -4.03 8.61 1.37
N ASN A 25 -3.80 9.92 1.33
CA ASN A 25 -4.88 10.92 1.27
C ASN A 25 -5.81 10.73 0.08
N VAL A 26 -5.29 10.36 -1.10
CA VAL A 26 -6.11 10.07 -2.28
C VAL A 26 -6.90 8.78 -2.10
N THR A 27 -6.34 7.76 -1.42
CA THR A 27 -7.08 6.52 -1.14
C THR A 27 -8.20 6.70 -0.12
N ILE A 28 -8.06 7.66 0.81
CA ILE A 28 -9.07 7.94 1.84
C ILE A 28 -10.19 8.84 1.32
N SER A 29 -9.84 9.89 0.56
CA SER A 29 -10.78 10.96 0.17
C SER A 29 -11.09 11.02 -1.33
N GLY A 30 -10.39 10.23 -2.14
CA GLY A 30 -10.54 10.22 -3.59
C GLY A 30 -11.73 9.40 -4.07
N ARG A 31 -12.01 9.52 -5.37
CA ARG A 31 -13.00 8.66 -6.05
C ARG A 31 -12.37 7.35 -6.52
N PRO A 32 -13.15 6.26 -6.67
CA PRO A 32 -12.65 5.00 -7.22
C PRO A 32 -11.86 5.17 -8.52
N ASP A 33 -12.33 6.00 -9.46
CA ASP A 33 -11.64 6.27 -10.74
C ASP A 33 -10.22 6.84 -10.54
N GLN A 34 -10.00 7.66 -9.50
CA GLN A 34 -8.69 8.26 -9.22
C GLN A 34 -7.73 7.21 -8.64
N VAL A 35 -8.25 6.34 -7.79
CA VAL A 35 -7.49 5.23 -7.20
C VAL A 35 -7.10 4.24 -8.29
N GLU A 36 -8.05 3.85 -9.16
CA GLU A 36 -7.78 3.00 -10.31
C GLU A 36 -6.71 3.61 -11.24
N GLN A 37 -6.81 4.91 -11.52
CA GLN A 37 -5.80 5.60 -12.31
C GLN A 37 -4.41 5.58 -11.65
N MET A 38 -4.31 5.68 -10.32
CA MET A 38 -3.03 5.58 -9.61
C MET A 38 -2.44 4.17 -9.69
N VAL A 39 -3.27 3.14 -9.53
CA VAL A 39 -2.87 1.74 -9.68
C VAL A 39 -2.35 1.51 -11.09
N ASN A 40 -3.07 1.97 -12.11
CA ASN A 40 -2.67 1.88 -13.52
C ASN A 40 -1.38 2.66 -13.83
N CYS A 41 -1.06 3.70 -13.04
CA CYS A 41 0.21 4.41 -13.14
C CYS A 41 1.37 3.70 -12.40
N GLY A 42 1.13 2.54 -11.79
CA GLY A 42 2.15 1.72 -11.14
C GLY A 42 2.50 2.13 -9.72
N VAL A 43 1.55 2.69 -8.95
CA VAL A 43 1.80 3.10 -7.55
C VAL A 43 2.06 1.91 -6.61
N ILE A 44 1.53 0.72 -6.90
CA ILE A 44 1.58 -0.45 -6.00
C ILE A 44 3.02 -0.82 -5.62
N ARG A 45 3.90 -0.97 -6.62
CA ARG A 45 5.30 -1.37 -6.43
C ARG A 45 6.08 -0.44 -5.49
N PRO A 46 6.16 0.88 -5.77
CA PRO A 46 6.89 1.80 -4.90
C PRO A 46 6.20 2.01 -3.55
N PHE A 47 4.87 1.82 -3.46
CA PHE A 47 4.16 1.90 -2.20
C PHE A 47 4.47 0.70 -1.29
N CYS A 48 4.47 -0.53 -1.82
CA CYS A 48 4.89 -1.73 -1.09
C CYS A 48 6.38 -1.70 -0.71
N ALA A 49 7.22 -0.98 -1.46
CA ALA A 49 8.63 -0.80 -1.10
C ALA A 49 8.81 -0.04 0.22
N LEU A 50 7.87 0.84 0.59
CA LEU A 50 7.92 1.61 1.82
C LEU A 50 7.62 0.79 3.07
N LEU A 51 7.06 -0.42 2.94
CA LEU A 51 6.84 -1.33 4.07
C LEU A 51 8.16 -1.79 4.71
N ASP A 52 9.30 -1.71 4.00
CA ASP A 52 10.62 -2.03 4.54
C ASP A 52 11.21 -0.91 5.43
N CYS A 53 10.52 0.22 5.57
CA CYS A 53 11.02 1.31 6.39
C CYS A 53 10.90 0.97 7.89
N LYS A 54 11.73 1.61 8.72
CA LYS A 54 11.71 1.40 10.19
C LYS A 54 10.77 2.35 10.94
N ASP A 55 9.97 3.13 10.20
CA ASP A 55 9.11 4.15 10.77
C ASP A 55 7.68 3.60 10.88
N PRO A 56 7.19 3.28 12.10
CA PRO A 56 5.87 2.67 12.28
C PRO A 56 4.74 3.52 11.72
N GLN A 57 4.87 4.86 11.73
CA GLN A 57 3.85 5.75 11.20
C GLN A 57 3.74 5.61 9.69
N ILE A 58 4.87 5.48 8.99
CA ILE A 58 4.87 5.29 7.54
C ILE A 58 4.36 3.91 7.17
N ILE A 59 4.76 2.87 7.89
CA ILE A 59 4.24 1.52 7.69
C ILE A 59 2.71 1.53 7.80
N GLN A 60 2.17 2.16 8.84
CA GLN A 60 0.72 2.26 9.06
C GLN A 60 0.03 3.02 7.92
N VAL A 61 0.54 4.19 7.52
CA VAL A 61 0.00 4.98 6.39
C VAL A 61 -0.02 4.18 5.08
N VAL A 62 1.01 3.37 4.85
CA VAL A 62 1.12 2.53 3.66
C VAL A 62 0.13 1.36 3.72
N LEU A 63 0.04 0.66 4.85
CA LEU A 63 -0.92 -0.43 5.04
C LEU A 63 -2.37 0.06 4.91
N ASP A 64 -2.70 1.21 5.49
CA ASP A 64 -4.02 1.84 5.35
C ASP A 64 -4.32 2.16 3.89
N GLY A 65 -3.34 2.72 3.18
CA GLY A 65 -3.47 3.01 1.76
C GLY A 65 -3.69 1.75 0.92
N ILE A 66 -2.96 0.65 1.21
CA ILE A 66 -3.13 -0.64 0.53
C ILE A 66 -4.53 -1.19 0.79
N ASN A 67 -4.98 -1.21 2.05
CA ASN A 67 -6.31 -1.68 2.43
C ASN A 67 -7.40 -0.88 1.70
N ASN A 68 -7.28 0.45 1.64
CA ASN A 68 -8.24 1.31 0.94
C ASN A 68 -8.23 1.07 -0.57
N ILE A 69 -7.06 0.89 -1.20
CA ILE A 69 -6.97 0.55 -2.62
C ILE A 69 -7.71 -0.77 -2.90
N LEU A 70 -7.46 -1.80 -2.11
CA LEU A 70 -8.12 -3.11 -2.25
C LEU A 70 -9.63 -3.01 -2.03
N LYS A 71 -10.08 -2.24 -1.02
CA LYS A 71 -11.51 -1.95 -0.76
C LYS A 71 -12.19 -1.26 -1.95
N MET A 72 -11.51 -0.33 -2.61
CA MET A 72 -12.08 0.44 -3.73
C MET A 72 -11.94 -0.26 -5.09
N ALA A 73 -11.12 -1.30 -5.20
CA ALA A 73 -10.84 -2.01 -6.44
C ALA A 73 -12.06 -2.72 -7.05
N GLY A 74 -13.05 -3.11 -6.22
CA GLY A 74 -14.23 -3.84 -6.67
C GLY A 74 -13.85 -5.11 -7.44
N ALA A 75 -14.27 -5.20 -8.71
CA ALA A 75 -13.97 -6.33 -9.57
C ALA A 75 -12.47 -6.44 -9.95
N GLY A 76 -11.68 -5.37 -9.78
CA GLY A 76 -10.25 -5.35 -10.08
C GLY A 76 -9.35 -5.86 -8.95
N VAL A 77 -9.92 -6.28 -7.81
CA VAL A 77 -9.14 -6.62 -6.60
C VAL A 77 -8.12 -7.72 -6.85
N GLU A 78 -8.47 -8.78 -7.60
CA GLU A 78 -7.58 -9.89 -7.92
C GLU A 78 -6.31 -9.41 -8.65
N SER A 79 -6.47 -8.51 -9.62
CA SER A 79 -5.35 -7.92 -10.36
C SER A 79 -4.41 -7.11 -9.46
N ILE A 80 -4.95 -6.44 -8.44
CA ILE A 80 -4.14 -5.69 -7.47
C ILE A 80 -3.43 -6.64 -6.52
N CYS A 81 -4.10 -7.68 -6.03
CA CYS A 81 -3.47 -8.73 -5.21
C CYS A 81 -2.28 -9.36 -5.93
N THR A 82 -2.45 -9.76 -7.20
CA THR A 82 -1.35 -10.29 -8.01
C THR A 82 -0.19 -9.29 -8.13
N GLN A 83 -0.46 -8.00 -8.34
CA GLN A 83 0.60 -7.00 -8.40
C GLN A 83 1.34 -6.82 -7.06
N ILE A 84 0.63 -6.94 -5.94
CA ILE A 84 1.23 -6.89 -4.60
C ILE A 84 2.13 -8.11 -4.39
N GLU A 85 1.69 -9.31 -4.76
CA GLU A 85 2.48 -10.55 -4.68
C GLU A 85 3.72 -10.51 -5.57
N GLU A 86 3.57 -10.14 -6.84
CA GLU A 86 4.67 -10.08 -7.81
C GLU A 86 5.78 -9.11 -7.39
N CYS A 87 5.48 -8.12 -6.56
CA CYS A 87 6.46 -7.17 -6.03
C CYS A 87 7.00 -7.54 -4.65
N GLY A 88 6.63 -8.70 -4.10
CA GLY A 88 7.00 -9.15 -2.76
C GLY A 88 6.34 -8.33 -1.64
N GLY A 89 5.23 -7.65 -1.94
CA GLY A 89 4.46 -6.88 -0.97
C GLY A 89 3.76 -7.77 0.05
N LEU A 90 3.25 -8.93 -0.38
CA LEU A 90 2.59 -9.89 0.52
C LEU A 90 3.55 -10.40 1.60
N ASP A 91 4.75 -10.84 1.21
CA ASP A 91 5.77 -11.31 2.15
C ASP A 91 6.09 -10.27 3.23
N LYS A 92 6.10 -8.98 2.87
CA LYS A 92 6.33 -7.88 3.82
C LYS A 92 5.15 -7.67 4.76
N ILE A 93 3.93 -7.73 4.25
CA ILE A 93 2.71 -7.64 5.06
C ILE A 93 2.67 -8.79 6.08
N GLU A 94 3.03 -10.01 5.67
CA GLU A 94 3.14 -11.16 6.57
C GLU A 94 4.21 -10.96 7.65
N GLN A 95 5.41 -10.48 7.29
CA GLN A 95 6.47 -10.18 8.26
C GLN A 95 6.02 -9.16 9.30
N LEU A 96 5.26 -8.15 8.89
CA LEU A 96 4.73 -7.10 9.76
C LEU A 96 3.67 -7.59 10.75
N GLN A 97 3.13 -8.81 10.61
CA GLN A 97 2.29 -9.42 11.66
C GLN A 97 3.08 -9.66 12.96
N ASN A 98 4.41 -9.74 12.91
CA ASN A 98 5.25 -9.88 14.11
C ASN A 98 5.71 -8.52 14.68
N HIS A 99 5.17 -7.40 14.20
CA HIS A 99 5.56 -6.07 14.66
C HIS A 99 5.03 -5.80 16.08
N ASP A 100 5.82 -5.13 16.93
CA ASP A 100 5.44 -4.76 18.31
C ASP A 100 4.24 -3.80 18.40
N ASN A 101 3.76 -3.27 17.27
CA ASN A 101 2.66 -2.31 17.22
C ASN A 101 1.37 -3.09 16.91
N GLU A 102 0.48 -3.13 17.88
CA GLU A 102 -0.77 -3.88 17.80
C GLU A 102 -1.69 -3.40 16.65
N GLU A 103 -1.64 -2.11 16.28
CA GLU A 103 -2.42 -1.57 15.16
C GLU A 103 -1.91 -2.11 13.82
N ILE A 104 -0.58 -2.16 13.65
CA ILE A 104 0.07 -2.72 12.46
C ILE A 104 -0.26 -4.22 12.35
N TYR A 105 -0.17 -4.96 13.46
CA TYR A 105 -0.55 -6.36 13.50
C TYR A 105 -2.02 -6.58 13.10
N LYS A 106 -2.95 -5.83 13.69
CA LYS A 106 -4.38 -5.96 13.38
C LYS A 106 -4.68 -5.69 11.91
N LEU A 107 -4.07 -4.65 11.36
CA LEU A 107 -4.30 -4.23 9.97
C LEU A 107 -3.72 -5.23 8.97
N THR A 108 -2.51 -5.73 9.22
CA THR A 108 -1.90 -6.79 8.38
C THR A 108 -2.71 -8.07 8.42
N TYR A 109 -3.21 -8.47 9.59
CA TYR A 109 -4.13 -9.60 9.74
C TYR A 109 -5.43 -9.39 8.96
N GLU A 110 -6.07 -8.23 9.06
CA GLU A 110 -7.29 -7.90 8.30
C GLU A 110 -7.06 -8.02 6.79
N ILE A 111 -5.95 -7.45 6.28
CA ILE A 111 -5.62 -7.48 4.85
C ILE A 111 -5.44 -8.92 4.37
N ILE A 112 -4.65 -9.73 5.10
CA ILE A 112 -4.37 -11.11 4.72
C ILE A 112 -5.65 -11.97 4.77
N ASP A 113 -6.41 -11.91 5.86
CA ASP A 113 -7.63 -12.71 6.02
C ASP A 113 -8.73 -12.33 5.01
N THR A 114 -8.78 -11.05 4.61
CA THR A 114 -9.79 -10.56 3.67
C THR A 114 -9.43 -10.82 2.21
N TYR A 115 -8.17 -10.62 1.82
CA TYR A 115 -7.78 -10.56 0.40
C TYR A 115 -6.86 -11.69 -0.06
N PHE A 116 -6.11 -12.32 0.85
CA PHE A 116 -5.07 -13.30 0.50
C PHE A 116 -5.30 -14.71 1.06
N LYS A 117 -6.42 -14.93 1.77
CA LYS A 117 -6.76 -16.21 2.43
C LYS A 117 -6.88 -17.42 1.49
N TYR A 118 -7.09 -17.19 0.19
CA TYR A 118 -7.33 -18.23 -0.81
C TYR A 118 -6.33 -18.19 -1.97
N VAL A 119 -5.27 -17.40 -1.84
CA VAL A 119 -4.15 -17.40 -2.79
C VAL A 119 -3.26 -18.61 -2.52
#